data_AF-A0A7A6RM09-F1
#
_entry.id   AF-A0A7A6RM09-F1
#
_cell.length_a   1.000
_cell.length_b   1.000
_cell.length_c   1.000
_cell.angle_alpha   90.00
_cell.angle_beta   90.00
_cell.angle_gamma   90.00
#
_symmetry.space_group_name_H-M   'P 1'
#
loop_
_entity.id
_entity.type
_entity.pdbx_description
1 polymer ?
#
loop_
_entity_poly.entity_id
_entity_poly.type
_entity_poly.pdbx_seq_one_letter_code
_entity_poly.pdbx_strand_id
1 'polypeptide(L)' 'MKKKTTLSEEDQALFRQLMAGTRKIKQDTIVHRPQRKKISEVPVKRLIQEQADASHYFSDEFQPLLNTE' A
#
# COMPACT_ATOMS: atom_id res chain seq x y z
N MET A 1 10.76 25.74 3.05
CA MET A 1 12.03 25.02 3.29
C MET A 1 13.09 25.63 2.39
N LYS A 2 14.13 26.28 2.97
CA LYS A 2 15.18 26.92 2.16
C LYS A 2 16.00 25.85 1.44
N LYS A 3 16.00 25.85 0.11
CA LYS A 3 16.86 24.98 -0.70
C LYS A 3 18.29 25.46 -0.56
N LYS A 4 19.09 24.81 0.27
CA LYS A 4 20.54 25.03 0.31
C LYS A 4 21.15 24.24 -0.85
N THR A 5 21.48 24.92 -1.94
CA THR A 5 22.38 24.34 -2.96
C THR A 5 23.80 24.57 -2.46
N THR A 6 24.38 23.58 -1.78
CA THR A 6 25.62 23.72 -0.99
C THR A 6 26.90 23.38 -1.75
N LEU A 7 26.90 23.32 -3.08
CA LEU A 7 28.07 22.93 -3.88
C LEU A 7 28.20 23.73 -5.17
N SER A 8 29.41 24.22 -5.44
CA SER A 8 29.80 24.89 -6.70
C SER A 8 29.68 23.95 -7.89
N GLU A 9 29.50 24.48 -9.10
CA GLU A 9 29.43 23.67 -10.34
C GLU A 9 30.73 22.90 -10.59
N GLU A 10 31.88 23.51 -10.26
CA GLU A 10 33.20 22.89 -10.37
C GLU A 10 33.33 21.66 -9.46
N ASP A 11 32.88 21.78 -8.20
CA ASP A 11 32.90 20.67 -7.24
C ASP A 11 31.97 19.53 -7.69
N GLN A 12 30.83 19.86 -8.30
CA GLN A 12 29.92 18.85 -8.84
C GLN A 12 30.55 18.11 -10.03
N ALA A 13 31.26 18.82 -10.90
CA ALA A 13 31.96 18.22 -12.03
C ALA A 13 33.10 17.29 -11.55
N LEU A 14 33.93 17.78 -10.62
CA LEU A 14 35.01 17.02 -10.00
C LEU A 14 34.48 15.72 -9.36
N PHE A 15 33.40 15.82 -8.58
CA PHE A 15 32.77 14.67 -7.96
C PHE A 15 32.29 13.64 -8.98
N ARG A 16 31.61 14.06 -10.05
CA ARG A 16 31.13 13.15 -11.11
C ARG A 16 32.28 12.45 -11.83
N GLN A 17 33.39 13.15 -12.05
CA GLN A 17 34.59 12.58 -12.66
C GLN A 17 35.24 11.52 -11.77
N LEU A 18 35.39 11.79 -10.46
CA LEU A 18 35.93 10.83 -9.50
C LEU A 18 35.03 9.59 -9.33
N MET A 19 33.72 9.77 -9.44
CA MET A 19 32.75 8.68 -9.33
C MET A 19 32.67 7.82 -10.58
N ALA A 20 33.26 8.23 -11.72
CA ALA A 20 33.24 7.46 -12.96
C ALA A 20 33.96 6.12 -12.77
N GLY A 21 33.23 5.01 -12.97
CA GLY A 21 33.74 3.64 -12.76
C GLY A 21 33.41 3.03 -11.41
N THR A 22 32.82 3.79 -10.48
CA THR A 22 32.33 3.23 -9.20
C THR A 22 30.99 2.54 -9.38
N ARG A 23 30.79 1.40 -8.69
CA ARG A 23 29.50 0.70 -8.68
C ARG A 23 28.57 1.36 -7.67
N LYS A 24 27.34 1.68 -8.08
CA LYS A 24 26.30 2.16 -7.17
C LYS A 24 26.02 1.13 -6.05
N ILE A 25 26.03 1.58 -4.80
CA ILE A 25 25.67 0.76 -3.64
C ILE A 25 24.15 0.55 -3.65
N LYS A 26 23.71 -0.72 -3.65
CA LYS A 26 22.28 -1.07 -3.67
C LYS A 26 21.55 -0.64 -2.39
N GLN A 27 22.27 -0.55 -1.28
CA GLN A 27 21.74 -0.21 0.05
C GLN A 27 21.51 1.29 0.25
N ASP A 28 22.09 2.16 -0.59
CA ASP A 28 21.94 3.62 -0.46
C ASP A 28 20.59 4.14 -1.01
N THR A 29 19.76 3.25 -1.54
CA THR A 29 18.45 3.64 -2.07
C THR A 29 17.39 3.46 -0.97
N ILE A 30 17.15 4.51 -0.19
CA ILE A 30 16.03 4.53 0.76
C ILE A 30 14.73 4.59 -0.04
N VAL A 31 14.05 3.45 -0.16
CA VAL A 31 12.74 3.37 -0.81
C VAL A 31 11.67 3.70 0.23
N HIS A 32 11.00 4.84 0.08
CA HIS A 32 9.81 5.13 0.88
C HIS A 32 8.72 4.13 0.49
N ARG A 33 8.38 3.21 1.39
CA ARG A 33 7.30 2.25 1.13
C ARG A 33 5.98 3.00 1.00
N PRO A 34 5.13 2.69 0.02
CA PRO A 34 3.80 3.27 -0.06
C PRO A 34 3.02 2.95 1.23
N GLN A 35 2.24 3.92 1.70
CA GLN A 35 1.41 3.75 2.88
C GLN A 35 0.46 2.57 2.67
N ARG A 36 0.54 1.56 3.54
CA ARG A 36 -0.35 0.39 3.48
C ARG A 36 -1.77 0.84 3.83
N LYS A 37 -2.76 0.39 3.04
CA LYS A 37 -4.17 0.60 3.37
C LYS A 37 -4.47 -0.05 4.73
N LYS A 38 -5.16 0.65 5.61
CA LYS A 38 -5.59 0.08 6.90
C LYS A 38 -6.69 -0.95 6.61
N ILE A 39 -6.41 -2.22 6.92
CA ILE A 39 -7.33 -3.36 6.74
C ILE A 39 -8.33 -3.45 7.91
N SER A 40 -8.21 -2.56 8.90
CA SER A 40 -9.02 -2.60 10.13
C SER A 40 -10.51 -2.40 9.92
N GLU A 41 -10.93 -1.81 8.79
CA GLU A 41 -12.32 -1.47 8.53
C GLU A 41 -12.87 -2.37 7.42
N VAL A 42 -13.93 -3.08 7.74
CA VAL A 42 -14.72 -3.85 6.77
C VAL A 42 -15.24 -2.87 5.72
N PRO A 43 -14.96 -3.09 4.41
CA PRO A 43 -15.48 -2.21 3.37
C PRO A 43 -17.01 -2.11 3.47
N VAL A 44 -17.56 -0.91 3.32
CA VAL A 44 -19.02 -0.65 3.45
C VAL A 44 -19.86 -1.62 2.62
N LYS A 45 -19.38 -1.99 1.41
CA LYS A 45 -20.03 -2.99 0.56
C LYS A 45 -20.20 -4.36 1.23
N ARG A 46 -19.17 -4.82 1.96
CA ARG A 46 -19.19 -6.09 2.68
C ARG A 46 -20.12 -6.01 3.90
N LEU A 47 -20.13 -4.88 4.60
CA LEU A 47 -21.04 -4.64 5.72
C LEU A 47 -22.51 -4.69 5.28
N ILE A 48 -22.86 -4.07 4.14
CA ILE A 48 -24.22 -4.10 3.58
C ILE A 48 -24.61 -5.52 3.18
N GLN A 49 -23.69 -6.26 2.54
CA GLN A 49 -23.94 -7.66 2.16
C GLN A 49 -24.20 -8.53 3.38
N GLU A 50 -23.36 -8.43 4.41
CA GLU A 50 -23.51 -9.21 5.66
C GLU A 50 -24.84 -8.88 6.37
N GLN A 51 -25.30 -7.62 6.32
CA GLN A 51 -26.61 -7.24 6.85
C GLN A 51 -27.76 -7.87 6.05
N ALA A 52 -27.68 -7.85 4.72
CA ALA A 52 -28.69 -8.45 3.85
C ALA A 52 -28.77 -9.97 4.05
N ASP A 53 -27.62 -10.65 4.07
CA ASP A 53 -27.53 -12.09 4.28
C ASP A 53 -28.08 -12.49 5.66
N ALA A 54 -27.75 -11.72 6.71
CA ALA A 54 -28.30 -11.94 8.04
C ALA A 54 -29.83 -11.75 8.07
N SER A 55 -30.34 -10.68 7.45
CA SER A 55 -31.78 -10.42 7.41
C SER A 55 -32.56 -11.51 6.70
N HIS A 56 -31.98 -12.10 5.66
CA HIS A 56 -32.59 -13.21 4.92
C HIS A 56 -32.53 -14.53 5.69
N TYR A 57 -31.40 -14.84 6.33
CA TYR A 57 -31.26 -16.08 7.10
C TYR A 57 -32.22 -16.15 8.31
N PHE A 58 -32.54 -15.01 8.92
CA PHE A 58 -33.48 -14.92 10.04
C PHE A 58 -34.92 -14.58 9.63
N SER A 59 -35.22 -14.51 8.33
CA SER A 59 -36.60 -14.34 7.88
C SER A 59 -37.33 -15.68 7.83
N ASP A 60 -38.66 -15.64 8.00
CA ASP A 60 -39.52 -16.83 7.89
C ASP A 60 -39.59 -17.39 6.44
N GLU A 61 -38.97 -16.69 5.48
CA GLU A 61 -38.86 -17.12 4.07
C GLU A 61 -37.73 -18.13 3.87
N PHE A 62 -36.75 -18.20 4.77
CA PHE A 62 -35.62 -19.10 4.63
C PHE A 62 -36.00 -20.53 5.01
N GLN A 63 -36.14 -21.38 3.99
CA GLN A 63 -36.34 -22.82 4.18
C GLN A 63 -35.02 -23.55 3.95
N PRO A 64 -34.42 -24.18 4.98
CA PRO A 64 -33.21 -24.96 4.80
C PRO A 64 -33.51 -26.18 3.94
N LEU A 65 -32.70 -26.40 2.90
CA LEU A 65 -32.71 -27.63 2.11
C LEU A 65 -32.21 -28.78 2.98
N LEU A 66 -33.14 -29.45 3.66
CA LEU A 66 -32.85 -30.68 4.39
C LEU A 66 -32.84 -31.84 3.40
N ASN A 67 -31.80 -32.66 3.42
CA ASN A 67 -31.80 -33.91 2.70
C ASN A 67 -32.88 -34.81 3.30
N THR A 68 -33.95 -35.07 2.56
CA THR A 68 -34.93 -36.10 2.93
C THR A 68 -34.30 -37.46 2.62
N GLU A 69 -34.13 -38.31 3.64
CA GLU A 69 -33.73 -39.72 3.48
C GLU A 69 -34.66 -40.49 2.54
#